data_AF-A0A659U7F7-F1
#
_entry.id   AF-A0A659U7F7-F1
#
_cell.length_a   1.000
_cell.length_b   1.000
_cell.length_c   1.000
_cell.angle_alpha   90.00
_cell.angle_beta   90.00
_cell.angle_gamma   90.00
#
_symmetry.space_group_name_H-M   'P 1'
#
loop_
_entity.id
_entity.type
_entity.pdbx_description
1 polymer ?
#
loop_
_entity_poly.entity_id
_entity_poly.type
_entity_poly.pdbx_seq_one_letter_code
_entity_poly.pdbx_strand_id
1 'polypeptide(L)' 'MALTNADLLFPAEARPRSIARDLYAGIKDLPIISPHGHTDPRWYALNEPFSDP' A
#
# COMPACT_ATOMS: atom_id res chain seq x y z
N MET A 1 14.72 1.09 10.74
CA MET A 1 13.66 0.22 11.31
C MET A 1 12.43 0.37 10.43
N ALA A 2 12.01 -0.71 9.76
CA ALA A 2 10.86 -0.64 8.86
C ALA A 2 9.57 -0.45 9.69
N LEU A 3 8.78 0.58 9.33
CA LEU A 3 7.45 0.82 9.90
C LEU A 3 6.48 -0.24 9.35
N THR A 4 6.48 -1.43 9.96
CA THR A 4 5.74 -2.63 9.50
C THR A 4 4.64 -3.06 10.45
N ASN A 5 4.33 -2.25 11.47
CA ASN A 5 3.24 -2.54 12.39
C ASN A 5 1.90 -2.59 11.62
N ALA A 6 1.09 -3.62 11.86
CA ALA A 6 -0.23 -3.74 11.27
C ALA A 6 -1.18 -2.59 11.66
N ASP A 7 -0.90 -1.90 12.76
CA ASP A 7 -1.64 -0.73 13.23
C ASP A 7 -0.98 0.61 12.87
N LEU A 8 -0.02 0.61 11.94
CA LEU A 8 0.64 1.84 11.53
C LEU A 8 -0.40 2.84 10.98
N LEU A 9 -0.31 4.09 11.45
CA LEU A 9 -1.25 5.19 11.14
C LEU A 9 -2.67 5.04 11.71
N PHE A 10 -2.97 3.98 12.47
CA PHE A 10 -4.24 3.89 13.19
C PHE A 10 -4.22 4.73 14.48
N PRO A 11 -5.40 5.16 14.98
CA PRO A 11 -5.50 5.87 16.26
C PRO A 11 -4.87 5.13 17.45
N ALA A 12 -4.46 5.89 18.46
CA ALA A 12 -3.80 5.37 19.66
C ALA A 12 -4.79 4.67 20.61
N GLU A 13 -6.05 5.09 20.60
CA GLU A 13 -7.10 4.64 21.49
C GLU A 13 -7.76 3.34 20.97
N ALA A 14 -8.11 2.44 21.88
CA ALA A 14 -8.54 1.08 21.52
C ALA A 14 -9.80 1.03 20.64
N ARG A 15 -10.84 1.82 21.00
CA ARG A 15 -12.12 1.85 20.26
C ARG A 15 -11.97 2.37 18.82
N PRO A 16 -11.38 3.54 18.55
CA PRO A 16 -11.21 4.00 17.18
C PRO A 16 -10.22 3.12 16.39
N ARG A 17 -9.20 2.53 17.03
CA ARG A 17 -8.32 1.57 16.37
C ARG A 17 -9.05 0.31 15.91
N SER A 18 -9.98 -0.23 16.70
CA SER A 18 -10.75 -1.41 16.28
C SER A 18 -11.59 -1.11 15.03
N ILE A 19 -12.23 0.05 14.99
CA ILE A 19 -12.99 0.50 13.81
C ILE A 19 -12.08 0.66 12.58
N ALA A 20 -10.89 1.27 12.75
CA ALA A 20 -9.92 1.41 11.67
C ALA A 20 -9.46 0.05 11.11
N ARG A 21 -9.22 -0.94 11.98
CA ARG A 21 -8.87 -2.30 11.58
C ARG A 21 -9.98 -2.96 10.76
N ASP A 22 -11.23 -2.88 11.22
CA ASP A 22 -12.37 -3.51 10.54
C ASP A 22 -12.57 -2.90 9.14
N LEU A 23 -12.49 -1.57 9.03
CA LEU A 23 -12.57 -0.87 7.75
C LEU A 23 -11.42 -1.26 6.82
N TYR A 24 -10.18 -1.22 7.31
CA TYR A 24 -8.99 -1.55 6.51
C TYR A 24 -9.00 -3.02 6.06
N ALA A 25 -9.38 -3.95 6.94
CA ALA A 25 -9.49 -5.37 6.62
C ALA A 25 -10.46 -5.64 5.46
N GLY A 26 -11.52 -4.83 5.33
CA GLY A 26 -12.47 -4.93 4.24
C GLY A 26 -11.97 -4.39 2.88
N ILE A 27 -10.89 -3.61 2.85
CA ILE A 27 -10.45 -2.91 1.63
C ILE A 27 -8.99 -3.15 1.21
N LYS A 28 -8.13 -3.67 2.10
CA LYS A 28 -6.68 -3.75 1.88
C LYS A 28 -6.28 -4.60 0.66
N ASP A 29 -7.12 -5.57 0.29
CA ASP A 29 -6.88 -6.51 -0.80
C ASP A 29 -7.58 -6.09 -2.11
N LEU A 30 -8.20 -4.90 -2.13
CA LEU A 30 -8.79 -4.37 -3.35
C LEU A 30 -7.71 -3.97 -4.37
N PRO A 31 -7.98 -4.07 -5.68
CA PRO A 31 -7.05 -3.62 -6.71
C PRO A 31 -6.71 -2.14 -6.56
N ILE A 32 -5.43 -1.81 -6.76
CA ILE A 32 -4.99 -0.41 -6.84
C ILE A 32 -5.45 0.17 -8.18
N ILE A 33 -6.24 1.25 -8.11
CA ILE A 33 -6.52 2.11 -9.26
C ILE A 33 -5.57 3.30 -9.18
N SER A 34 -4.61 3.39 -10.11
CA SER A 34 -3.63 4.48 -10.20
C SER A 34 -3.89 5.32 -11.45
N PRO A 35 -4.84 6.28 -11.41
CA PRO A 35 -5.34 6.98 -12.60
C PRO A 35 -4.39 8.08 -13.11
N HIS A 36 -3.34 8.39 -12.35
CA HIS A 36 -2.35 9.41 -12.69
C HIS A 36 -0.97 8.99 -12.17
N GLY A 37 0.05 9.08 -13.01
CA GLY A 37 1.42 8.66 -12.67
C GLY A 37 2.42 8.97 -13.78
N HIS A 38 3.69 8.70 -13.49
CA HIS A 38 4.84 9.01 -14.37
C HIS A 38 5.85 7.85 -14.46
N THR A 39 5.40 6.61 -14.30
CA THR A 39 6.24 5.42 -14.53
C THR A 39 6.66 5.34 -15.99
N ASP A 40 7.89 4.88 -16.28
CA ASP A 40 8.33 4.71 -17.68
C ASP A 40 7.55 3.54 -18.32
N PRO A 41 6.80 3.77 -19.42
CA PRO A 41 6.03 2.71 -20.07
C PRO A 41 6.90 1.57 -20.61
N ARG A 42 8.19 1.83 -20.90
CA ARG A 42 9.12 0.81 -21.42
C ARG A 42 9.38 -0.30 -20.42
N TRP A 43 9.30 -0.03 -19.12
CA TRP A 43 9.47 -1.05 -18.08
C TRP A 43 8.48 -2.20 -18.25
N TYR A 44 7.23 -1.90 -18.59
CA TYR A 44 6.20 -2.92 -18.81
C TYR A 44 6.29 -3.56 -20.19
N ALA A 45 6.69 -2.80 -21.21
CA ALA A 45 6.75 -3.27 -22.59
C ALA A 45 7.91 -4.25 -22.83
N LEU A 46 9.07 -4.00 -22.24
CA LEU A 46 10.28 -4.81 -22.41
C LEU A 46 10.47 -5.84 -21.28
N ASN A 47 9.91 -5.58 -20.10
CA ASN A 47 10.01 -6.44 -18.92
C ASN A 47 11.46 -6.81 -18.56
N GLU A 48 12.38 -5.86 -18.76
CA GLU A 48 13.79 -6.01 -18.39
C GLU A 48 13.97 -5.83 -16.88
N PRO A 49 14.92 -6.55 -16.24
CA PRO A 49 15.20 -6.37 -14.83
C PRO A 49 15.87 -5.02 -14.54
N PHE A 50 15.57 -4.44 -13.37
CA PHE A 50 16.33 -3.31 -12.84
C PHE A 50 17.76 -3.76 -12.46
N SER A 51 18.77 -2.93 -12.77
CA SER A 51 20.19 -3.28 -12.63
C SER A 51 20.71 -3.31 -11.20
N ASP A 52 20.15 -2.45 -10.35
CA ASP A 52 20.62 -2.13 -9.02
C ASP A 52 19.46 -1.62 -8.14
N PRO A 53 19.54 -1.80 -6.81
CA PRO A 53 18.64 -1.18 -5.84
C PRO A 53 18.98 0.31 -5.56
#